data_AF-B8DYG3-F1
#
_entry.id   AF-B8DYG3-F1
#
_cell.length_a   1.000
_cell.length_b   1.000
_cell.length_c   1.000
_cell.angle_alpha   90.00
_cell.angle_beta   90.00
_cell.angle_gamma   90.00
#
_symmetry.space_group_name_H-M   'P 1'
#
loop_
_entity.id
_entity.type
_entity.pdbx_description
1 polymer ?
#
loop_
_entity_poly.entity_id
_entity_poly.type
_entity_poly.pdbx_seq_one_letter_code
_entity_poly.pdbx_strand_id
1 'polypeptide(L)'
;MKPEEVEKFSIEKSIKSLCQPSICPNDKSPLMLLKDPLIPKDIVIYYCEQCFGMWLPLDSLRKYKAYQRSRKESFNKESRENLPKELEEKIDLLLKKGEEDLKKQNEFELDYKMSQFVSVVLLILKILSYFIKR
;
A
#
# COMPACT_ATOMS: atom_id res chain seq x y z
N MET A 1 10.27 -15.20 18.86
CA MET A 1 9.07 -16.05 19.04
C MET A 1 9.19 -17.18 18.04
N LYS A 2 9.21 -18.44 18.50
CA LYS A 2 9.42 -19.59 17.61
C LYS A 2 8.11 -19.92 16.88
N PRO A 3 8.13 -20.22 15.57
CA PRO A 3 6.91 -20.51 14.79
C PRO A 3 6.14 -21.73 15.31
N GLU A 4 6.84 -22.66 15.96
CA GLU A 4 6.30 -23.93 16.46
C GLU A 4 5.36 -23.80 17.69
N GLU A 5 5.35 -22.64 18.35
CA GLU A 5 4.56 -22.43 19.58
C GLU A 5 3.11 -21.95 19.30
N VAL A 6 2.81 -21.56 18.06
CA VAL A 6 1.51 -21.00 17.68
C VAL A 6 0.41 -22.09 17.61
N GLU A 7 0.78 -23.33 17.31
CA GLU A 7 -0.17 -24.43 17.14
C GLU A 7 -0.81 -24.92 18.45
N LYS A 8 -0.22 -24.63 19.61
CA LYS A 8 -0.68 -25.13 20.91
C LYS A 8 -1.76 -24.27 21.58
N PHE A 9 -2.21 -23.19 20.95
CA PHE A 9 -3.29 -22.36 21.49
C PHE A 9 -4.66 -22.92 21.11
N SER A 10 -5.16 -23.84 21.93
CA SER A 10 -6.56 -24.27 21.92
C SER A 10 -7.38 -23.26 22.73
N ILE A 11 -8.10 -22.37 22.05
CA ILE A 11 -9.08 -21.49 22.70
C ILE A 11 -10.40 -22.24 22.77
N GLU A 12 -10.88 -22.47 23.99
CA GLU A 12 -12.19 -23.07 24.25
C GLU A 12 -13.30 -22.26 23.57
N LYS A 13 -14.11 -22.98 22.78
CA LYS A 13 -15.15 -22.45 21.89
C LYS A 13 -16.36 -21.98 22.69
N SER A 14 -16.24 -20.89 23.46
CA SER A 14 -17.34 -20.28 24.20
C SER A 14 -17.79 -18.96 23.56
N ILE A 15 -18.21 -19.01 22.30
CA ILE A 15 -18.99 -17.93 21.70
C ILE A 15 -20.20 -18.57 21.02
N LYS A 16 -21.31 -18.64 21.77
CA LYS A 16 -22.65 -19.02 21.27
C LYS A 16 -23.18 -17.92 20.33
N SER A 17 -22.59 -17.78 19.15
CA SER A 17 -23.20 -17.00 18.06
C SER A 17 -23.96 -17.96 17.16
N LEU A 18 -25.26 -17.75 17.00
CA LEU A 18 -26.19 -18.65 16.30
C LEU A 18 -25.87 -18.86 14.80
N CYS A 19 -25.05 -18.00 14.20
CA CYS A 19 -24.67 -18.06 12.78
C CYS A 19 -23.14 -17.91 12.64
N GLN A 20 -22.40 -19.01 12.74
CA GLN A 20 -20.99 -19.03 12.36
C GLN A 20 -20.89 -19.34 10.86
N PRO A 21 -20.38 -18.42 10.02
CA PRO A 21 -20.23 -18.69 8.60
C PRO A 21 -19.18 -19.79 8.41
N SER A 22 -19.60 -20.93 7.86
CA SER A 22 -18.73 -22.08 7.59
C SER A 22 -18.19 -22.11 6.17
N ILE A 23 -18.81 -21.35 5.25
CA ILE A 23 -18.56 -21.41 3.81
C ILE A 23 -18.38 -20.00 3.25
N CYS A 24 -17.39 -19.82 2.38
CA CYS A 24 -17.14 -18.59 1.67
C CYS A 24 -18.25 -18.33 0.63
N PRO A 25 -18.85 -17.14 0.57
CA PRO A 25 -19.92 -16.86 -0.38
C PRO A 25 -19.44 -16.77 -1.83
N ASN A 26 -18.15 -16.46 -2.06
CA ASN A 26 -17.56 -16.25 -3.39
C ASN A 26 -17.26 -17.57 -4.12
N ASP A 27 -16.53 -18.48 -3.47
CA ASP A 27 -15.99 -19.72 -4.08
C ASP A 27 -16.51 -21.00 -3.40
N LYS A 28 -17.34 -20.88 -2.36
CA LYS A 28 -17.90 -21.98 -1.56
C LYS A 28 -16.85 -22.83 -0.82
N SER A 29 -15.61 -22.37 -0.70
CA SER A 29 -14.61 -23.08 0.10
C SER A 29 -14.94 -22.95 1.60
N PRO A 30 -14.48 -23.89 2.45
CA PRO A 30 -14.62 -23.75 3.89
C PRO A 30 -13.84 -22.52 4.38
N LEU A 31 -14.44 -21.79 5.32
CA LEU A 31 -13.78 -20.67 5.97
C LEU A 31 -12.93 -21.14 7.15
N MET A 32 -11.76 -20.54 7.31
CA MET A 32 -10.84 -20.82 8.41
C MET A 32 -10.81 -19.67 9.40
N LEU A 33 -10.63 -19.96 10.68
CA LEU A 33 -10.46 -18.94 11.70
C LEU A 33 -9.03 -18.36 11.60
N LEU A 34 -8.93 -17.05 11.47
CA LEU A 34 -7.66 -16.35 11.49
C LEU A 34 -7.09 -16.36 12.93
N LYS A 35 -5.91 -16.96 13.09
CA LYS A 35 -5.15 -16.98 14.35
C LYS A 35 -3.97 -16.03 14.23
N ASP A 36 -4.16 -14.79 14.67
CA ASP A 36 -3.10 -13.78 14.70
C ASP A 36 -2.84 -13.35 16.16
N PRO A 37 -1.61 -13.50 16.68
CA PRO A 37 -1.27 -13.06 18.04
C PRO A 37 -1.39 -11.55 18.26
N LEU A 38 -1.39 -10.75 17.18
CA LEU A 38 -1.55 -9.31 17.24
C LEU A 38 -3.02 -8.88 17.34
N ILE A 39 -3.96 -9.79 17.10
CA ILE A 39 -5.39 -9.51 17.15
C ILE A 39 -5.94 -10.01 18.49
N PRO A 40 -6.68 -9.17 19.25
CA PRO A 40 -7.35 -9.59 20.47
C PRO A 40 -8.18 -10.87 20.27
N LYS A 41 -8.05 -11.83 21.21
CA LYS A 41 -8.68 -13.15 21.13
C LYS A 41 -10.21 -13.12 21.11
N ASP A 42 -10.82 -12.00 21.53
CA ASP A 42 -12.26 -11.80 21.56
C ASP A 42 -12.84 -11.27 20.25
N ILE A 43 -11.98 -11.08 19.23
CA ILE A 43 -12.33 -10.70 17.87
C ILE A 43 -12.22 -11.94 16.98
N VAL A 44 -13.35 -12.35 16.41
CA VAL A 44 -13.44 -13.50 15.51
C VAL A 44 -13.36 -13.02 14.07
N ILE A 45 -12.35 -13.50 13.34
CA ILE A 45 -12.17 -13.22 11.92
C ILE A 45 -12.04 -14.55 11.19
N TYR A 46 -12.90 -14.76 10.21
CA TYR A 46 -12.80 -15.89 9.29
C TYR A 46 -12.13 -15.42 8.00
N TYR A 47 -11.32 -16.26 7.37
CA TYR A 47 -10.72 -15.98 6.08
C TYR A 47 -10.88 -17.18 5.14
N CYS A 48 -10.93 -16.88 3.85
CA CYS A 48 -10.91 -17.86 2.78
C CYS A 48 -9.49 -18.01 2.24
N GLU A 49 -8.96 -19.23 2.15
CA GLU A 49 -7.62 -19.49 1.58
C GLU A 49 -7.60 -19.44 0.04
N GLN A 50 -8.75 -19.49 -0.61
CA GLN A 50 -8.87 -19.51 -2.07
C GLN A 50 -9.00 -18.10 -2.64
N CYS A 51 -9.97 -17.31 -2.15
CA CYS A 51 -10.18 -15.94 -2.61
C CYS A 51 -9.56 -14.86 -1.72
N PHE A 52 -8.96 -15.23 -0.58
CA PHE A 52 -8.38 -14.30 0.41
C PHE A 52 -9.39 -13.32 1.03
N GLY A 53 -10.69 -13.59 0.90
CA GLY A 53 -11.74 -12.80 1.52
C GLY A 53 -11.80 -12.98 3.04
N MET A 54 -12.05 -11.89 3.77
CA MET A 54 -12.22 -11.89 5.23
C MET A 54 -13.67 -11.65 5.63
N TRP A 55 -14.16 -12.43 6.59
CA TRP A 55 -15.55 -12.44 7.04
C TRP A 55 -15.60 -12.31 8.56
N LEU A 56 -16.34 -11.33 9.06
CA LEU A 56 -16.42 -11.04 10.48
C LEU A 56 -17.90 -11.00 10.90
N PRO A 57 -18.28 -11.65 12.01
CA PRO A 57 -19.55 -11.38 12.67
C PRO A 57 -19.68 -9.90 13.04
N LEU A 58 -20.90 -9.37 13.08
CA LEU A 58 -21.15 -7.94 13.30
C LEU A 58 -20.46 -7.40 14.57
N ASP A 59 -20.53 -8.13 15.68
CA ASP A 59 -19.90 -7.72 16.94
C ASP A 59 -18.37 -7.74 16.85
N SER A 60 -17.80 -8.73 16.16
CA SER A 60 -16.35 -8.78 15.93
C SER A 60 -15.88 -7.67 15.01
N LEU A 61 -16.66 -7.31 13.98
CA LEU A 61 -16.36 -6.16 13.12
C LEU A 61 -16.34 -4.84 13.90
N ARG A 62 -17.29 -4.64 14.83
CA ARG A 62 -17.31 -3.44 15.69
C ARG A 62 -16.07 -3.38 16.57
N LYS A 63 -15.73 -4.47 17.26
CA LYS A 63 -14.53 -4.57 18.10
C LYS A 63 -13.25 -4.36 17.30
N TYR A 64 -13.16 -4.97 16.12
CA TYR A 64 -12.01 -4.84 15.24
C TYR A 64 -11.81 -3.39 14.77
N LYS A 65 -12.88 -2.69 14.39
CA LYS A 65 -12.80 -1.25 14.07
C LYS A 65 -12.35 -0.41 15.26
N ALA A 66 -12.82 -0.70 16.47
CA ALA A 66 -12.38 -0.01 17.68
C ALA A 66 -10.89 -0.25 17.96
N TYR A 67 -10.43 -1.51 17.85
CA TYR A 67 -9.03 -1.88 17.97
C TYR A 67 -8.14 -1.17 16.93
N GLN A 68 -8.57 -1.09 15.68
CA GLN A 68 -7.84 -0.36 14.65
C GLN A 68 -7.71 1.14 14.96
N ARG A 69 -8.75 1.77 15.53
CA ARG A 69 -8.68 3.18 15.92
C ARG A 69 -7.68 3.40 17.04
N SER A 70 -7.73 2.60 18.10
CA SER A 70 -6.80 2.74 19.24
C SER A 70 -5.34 2.48 18.83
N ARG A 71 -5.09 1.52 17.92
CA ARG A 71 -3.77 1.28 17.30
C ARG A 71 -3.26 2.49 16.52
N LYS A 72 -4.13 3.14 15.72
CA LYS A 72 -3.74 4.34 14.96
C LYS A 72 -3.45 5.52 15.89
N GLU A 73 -4.27 5.69 16.92
CA GLU A 73 -4.09 6.78 17.90
C GLU A 73 -2.82 6.61 18.72
N SER A 74 -2.53 5.40 19.21
CA SER A 74 -1.27 5.10 19.92
C SER A 74 -0.06 5.31 19.01
N PHE A 75 -0.10 4.81 17.78
CA PHE A 75 0.98 5.05 16.81
C PHE A 75 1.18 6.54 16.52
N ASN A 76 0.10 7.29 16.31
CA ASN A 76 0.18 8.74 16.06
C ASN A 76 0.72 9.50 17.27
N LYS A 77 0.42 9.05 18.49
CA LYS A 77 0.94 9.66 19.71
C LYS A 77 2.43 9.37 19.87
N GLU A 78 2.84 8.11 19.72
CA GLU A 78 4.25 7.70 19.82
C GLU A 78 5.12 8.33 18.72
N SER A 79 4.62 8.40 17.48
CA SER A 79 5.35 9.00 16.35
C SER A 79 5.49 10.51 16.44
N ARG A 80 4.55 11.22 17.08
CA ARG A 80 4.66 12.66 17.31
C ARG A 80 5.54 13.03 18.49
N GLU A 81 5.61 12.18 19.51
CA GLU A 81 6.40 12.45 20.71
C GLU A 81 7.89 12.09 20.54
N ASN A 82 8.25 11.21 19.58
CA ASN A 82 9.62 10.71 19.44
C ASN A 82 10.10 10.53 17.99
N LEU A 83 9.72 11.40 17.03
CA LEU A 83 10.39 11.36 15.74
C LEU A 83 11.83 11.88 15.92
N PRO A 84 12.88 11.06 15.71
CA PRO A 84 14.25 11.52 15.86
C PRO A 84 14.49 12.62 14.82
N LYS A 85 15.01 13.78 15.23
CA LYS A 85 15.31 14.90 14.32
C LYS A 85 16.15 14.46 13.10
N GLU A 86 17.03 13.48 13.29
CA GLU A 86 17.84 12.88 12.24
C GLU A 86 16.99 12.20 11.13
N LEU A 87 15.83 11.63 11.48
CA LEU A 87 14.93 11.03 10.50
C LEU A 87 14.17 12.09 9.70
N GLU A 88 13.75 13.19 10.35
CA GLU A 88 13.12 14.33 9.67
C GLU A 88 14.07 14.93 8.63
N GLU A 89 15.33 15.15 9.01
CA GLU A 89 16.36 15.65 8.09
C GLU A 89 16.59 14.71 6.90
N LYS A 90 16.59 13.39 7.12
CA LYS A 90 16.71 12.40 6.03
C LYS A 90 15.50 12.41 5.10
N ILE A 91 14.29 12.57 5.63
CA ILE A 91 13.07 12.66 4.82
C ILE A 91 13.14 13.91 3.93
N ASP A 92 13.52 15.06 4.49
CA ASP A 92 13.65 16.31 3.74
C ASP A 92 14.72 16.23 2.65
N LEU A 93 15.84 15.57 2.93
CA LEU A 93 16.89 15.32 1.93
C LEU A 93 16.38 14.45 0.78
N LEU A 94 15.61 13.40 1.07
CA LEU A 94 15.05 12.52 0.03
C LEU A 94 14.00 13.24 -0.82
N LEU A 95 13.17 14.07 -0.21
CA LEU A 95 12.16 14.86 -0.93
C LEU A 95 12.83 15.88 -1.87
N LYS A 96 13.82 16.63 -1.38
CA LYS A 96 14.59 17.57 -2.22
C LYS A 96 15.29 16.86 -3.39
N LYS A 97 15.91 15.72 -3.12
CA LYS A 97 16.56 14.92 -4.18
C LYS A 97 15.55 14.48 -5.25
N GLY A 98 14.37 14.02 -4.85
CA GLY A 98 13.31 13.63 -5.78
C GLY A 98 12.84 14.80 -6.67
N GLU A 99 12.71 16.01 -6.12
CA GLU A 99 12.36 17.21 -6.90
C GLU A 99 13.43 17.61 -7.90
N GLU A 100 14.72 17.51 -7.51
CA GLU A 100 15.84 17.78 -8.40
C GLU A 100 15.92 16.79 -9.56
N ASP A 101 15.69 15.50 -9.29
CA ASP A 101 15.70 14.45 -10.30
C ASP A 101 14.55 14.65 -11.32
N LEU A 102 13.36 15.05 -10.85
CA LEU A 102 12.22 15.39 -11.71
C LEU A 102 12.51 16.63 -12.58
N LYS A 103 13.15 17.67 -12.02
CA LYS A 103 13.54 18.86 -12.81
C LYS A 103 14.52 18.50 -13.91
N LYS A 104 15.54 17.68 -13.61
CA LYS A 104 16.50 17.22 -14.62
C LYS A 104 15.82 16.42 -15.72
N GLN A 105 14.90 15.52 -15.38
CA GLN A 105 14.15 14.76 -16.40
C GLN A 105 13.38 15.68 -17.34
N ASN A 106 12.69 16.70 -16.80
CA ASN A 106 11.96 17.66 -17.62
C ASN A 106 12.89 18.50 -18.51
N GLU A 107 14.07 18.88 -18.01
CA GLU A 107 15.08 19.62 -18.76
C GLU A 107 15.62 18.78 -19.93
N PHE A 108 15.95 17.51 -19.68
CA PHE A 108 16.35 16.56 -20.72
C PHE A 108 15.25 16.34 -21.77
N GLU A 109 13.99 16.25 -21.36
CA GLU A 109 12.87 16.09 -22.29
C GLU A 109 12.70 17.33 -23.19
N LEU A 110 12.89 18.53 -22.61
CA LEU A 110 12.86 19.78 -23.36
C LEU A 110 13.98 19.85 -24.41
N ASP A 111 15.21 19.53 -24.01
CA ASP A 111 16.37 19.52 -24.91
C ASP A 111 16.19 18.55 -26.07
N TYR A 112 15.63 17.37 -25.80
CA TYR A 112 15.32 16.38 -26.83
C TYR A 112 14.28 16.91 -27.83
N LYS A 113 13.19 17.52 -27.35
CA LYS A 113 12.16 18.13 -28.22
C LYS A 113 12.73 19.30 -29.04
N MET A 114 13.61 20.10 -28.46
CA MET A 114 14.28 21.20 -29.15
C MET A 114 15.21 20.69 -30.27
N SER A 115 16.00 19.65 -30.00
CA SER A 115 16.83 19.00 -31.01
C SER A 115 16.00 18.47 -32.18
N GLN A 116 14.89 17.80 -31.88
CA GLN A 116 13.97 17.29 -32.90
C GLN A 116 13.37 18.43 -33.75
N PHE A 117 12.94 19.52 -33.11
CA PHE A 117 12.41 20.70 -33.81
C PHE A 117 13.46 21.32 -34.76
N VAL A 118 14.68 21.55 -34.27
CA VAL A 118 15.77 22.12 -35.09
C VAL A 118 16.07 21.24 -36.29
N SER A 119 16.13 19.92 -36.10
CA SER A 119 16.34 18.95 -37.18
C SER A 119 15.27 19.06 -38.28
N VAL A 120 13.99 19.14 -37.88
CA VAL A 120 12.86 19.31 -38.82
C VAL A 120 12.96 20.63 -39.57
N VAL A 121 13.25 21.74 -38.88
CA VAL A 121 13.39 23.06 -39.49
C VAL A 121 14.54 23.07 -40.50
N LEU A 122 15.69 22.49 -40.16
CA LEU A 122 16.84 22.40 -41.07
C LEU A 122 16.52 21.57 -42.33
N LEU A 123 15.75 20.49 -42.20
CA LEU A 123 15.30 19.70 -43.34
C LEU A 123 14.37 20.51 -44.26
N ILE A 124 13.42 21.25 -43.70
CA ILE A 124 12.51 22.11 -44.47
C ILE A 124 13.30 23.19 -45.20
N LEU A 125 14.21 23.89 -44.51
CA LEU A 125 15.07 24.90 -45.12
C LEU A 125 15.93 24.32 -46.24
N LYS A 126 16.48 23.11 -46.07
CA LYS A 126 17.24 22.41 -47.10
C LYS A 126 16.39 22.11 -48.33
N ILE A 127 15.16 21.63 -48.15
CA ILE A 127 14.20 21.38 -49.24
C ILE A 127 13.86 22.69 -49.96
N LEU A 128 13.50 23.75 -49.24
CA LEU A 128 13.18 25.06 -49.82
C LEU A 128 14.37 25.66 -50.59
N SER A 129 15.59 25.53 -50.05
CA SER A 129 16.81 26.00 -50.73
C SER A 129 17.08 25.31 -52.06
N TYR A 130 16.66 24.04 -52.19
CA TYR A 130 16.76 23.30 -53.44
C TYR A 130 15.80 23.83 -54.51
N PHE A 131 14.59 24.24 -54.11
CA PHE A 131 13.60 24.82 -55.03
C PHE A 131 13.96 26.25 -55.47
N ILE A 132 14.67 27.02 -54.64
CA ILE A 132 15.08 28.40 -54.99
C ILE A 132 16.30 28.42 -55.94
N LYS A 133 17.15 27.38 -55.91
CA LYS A 133 18.35 27.28 -56.77
C LYS A 133 18.08 26.75 -58.18
N ARG A 134 16.84 26.41 -58.52
CA ARG A 134 16.43 25.87 -59.82
C ARG A 134 15.60 26.91 -60.58
#